data_AF-A0A6A8LVC0-F1
#
_entry.id   AF-A0A6A8LVC0-F1
#
_cell.length_a   1.000
_cell.length_b   1.000
_cell.length_c   1.000
_cell.angle_alpha   90.00
_cell.angle_beta   90.00
_cell.angle_gamma   90.00
#
_symmetry.space_group_name_H-M   'P 1'
#
loop_
_entity.id
_entity.type
_entity.pdbx_description
1 polymer ?
#
loop_
_entity_poly.entity_id
_entity_poly.type
_entity_poly.pdbx_seq_one_letter_code
_entity_poly.pdbx_strand_id
1 'polypeptide(L)' 'MVESLSQKKASKKWNEKNREHRSYLASRSSARSFIRNKATLDDLL' A
#
# COMPACT_ATOMS: atom_id res chain seq x y z
N MET A 1 9.00 15.08 -12.20
CA MET A 1 7.88 15.85 -12.78
C MET A 1 6.82 16.04 -11.71
N VAL A 2 6.40 17.27 -11.43
CA VAL A 2 5.34 17.56 -10.45
C VAL A 2 3.98 17.31 -11.10
N GLU A 3 3.14 16.51 -10.46
CA GLU A 3 1.77 16.28 -10.92
C GLU A 3 0.97 17.59 -10.93
N SER A 4 0.20 17.80 -12.01
CA SER A 4 -0.73 18.91 -12.12
C SER A 4 -1.89 18.77 -11.11
N LEU A 5 -2.56 19.89 -10.81
CA LEU A 5 -3.71 19.87 -9.90
C LEU A 5 -4.86 18.97 -10.39
N SER A 6 -5.03 18.83 -11.71
CA SER A 6 -6.03 17.93 -12.29
C SER A 6 -5.66 16.46 -12.10
N GLN A 7 -4.37 16.11 -12.28
CA GLN A 7 -3.86 14.77 -12.01
C GLN A 7 -4.02 14.41 -10.54
N LYS A 8 -3.67 15.31 -9.61
CA LYS A 8 -3.86 15.08 -8.17
C LYS A 8 -5.32 14.84 -7.79
N LYS A 9 -6.26 15.59 -8.37
CA LYS A 9 -7.71 15.40 -8.14
C LYS A 9 -8.20 14.06 -8.69
N ALA A 10 -7.75 13.68 -9.89
CA ALA A 10 -8.09 12.40 -10.50
C ALA A 10 -7.54 11.22 -9.67
N SER A 11 -6.26 11.29 -9.27
CA SER A 11 -5.63 10.32 -8.38
C SER A 11 -6.35 10.24 -7.04
N LYS A 12 -6.75 11.36 -6.44
CA LYS A 12 -7.54 11.39 -5.20
C LYS A 12 -8.89 10.70 -5.35
N LYS A 13 -9.63 10.96 -6.42
CA LYS A 13 -10.95 10.35 -6.68
C LYS A 13 -10.85 8.84 -6.95
N TRP A 14 -9.89 8.45 -7.79
CA TRP A 14 -9.58 7.03 -7.98
C TRP A 14 -9.14 6.41 -6.66
N ASN A 15 -8.44 7.19 -5.84
CA ASN A 15 -8.00 6.75 -4.56
C ASN A 15 -9.19 6.40 -3.65
N GLU A 16 -10.06 7.36 -3.39
CA GLU A 16 -11.25 7.18 -2.56
C GLU A 16 -12.11 5.97 -3.00
N LYS A 17 -12.32 5.78 -4.31
CA LYS A 17 -13.09 4.65 -4.85
C LYS A 17 -12.43 3.28 -4.64
N ASN A 18 -11.10 3.21 -4.56
CA ASN A 18 -10.34 1.96 -4.47
C ASN A 18 -9.60 1.81 -3.13
N ARG A 19 -10.15 2.41 -2.06
CA ARG A 19 -9.51 2.45 -0.74
C ARG A 19 -9.19 1.06 -0.19
N GLU A 20 -10.16 0.15 -0.23
CA GLU A 20 -10.00 -1.22 0.29
C GLU A 20 -8.94 -2.00 -0.48
N HIS A 21 -9.00 -1.97 -1.81
CA HIS A 21 -8.03 -2.65 -2.65
C HIS A 21 -6.59 -2.14 -2.42
N ARG A 22 -6.41 -0.81 -2.30
CA ARG A 22 -5.09 -0.26 -1.97
C ARG A 22 -4.63 -0.60 -0.57
N SER A 23 -5.53 -0.56 0.41
CA SER A 23 -5.21 -0.99 1.78
C SER A 23 -4.75 -2.44 1.79
N TYR A 24 -5.45 -3.32 1.08
CA TYR A 24 -5.07 -4.72 0.91
C TYR A 24 -3.67 -4.87 0.30
N LEU A 25 -3.38 -4.17 -0.80
CA LEU A 25 -2.06 -4.22 -1.44
C LEU A 25 -0.94 -3.70 -0.55
N ALA A 26 -1.19 -2.62 0.20
CA ALA A 26 -0.24 -2.05 1.14
C ALA A 26 0.05 -3.06 2.27
N SER A 27 -0.99 -3.59 2.92
CA SER A 27 -0.84 -4.61 3.98
C SER A 27 -0.14 -5.86 3.47
N ARG A 28 -0.51 -6.34 2.26
CA ARG A 28 0.13 -7.50 1.63
C ARG A 28 1.61 -7.28 1.38
N SER A 29 1.98 -6.11 0.88
CA SER A 29 3.38 -5.78 0.59
C SER A 29 4.20 -5.64 1.86
N SER A 30 3.63 -4.98 2.87
CA SER A 30 4.25 -4.83 4.20
C SER A 30 4.47 -6.17 4.88
N ALA A 31 3.44 -7.03 4.93
CA ALA A 31 3.55 -8.37 5.50
C ALA A 31 4.61 -9.22 4.77
N ARG A 32 4.61 -9.17 3.43
CA ARG A 32 5.62 -9.84 2.60
C ARG A 32 7.04 -9.39 2.89
N SER A 33 7.25 -8.10 3.15
CA SER A 33 8.56 -7.55 3.47
C SER A 33 8.98 -7.92 4.89
N PHE A 34 8.03 -7.87 5.83
CA PHE A 34 8.25 -8.25 7.22
C PHE A 34 8.72 -9.69 7.33
N ILE A 35 7.95 -10.65 6.77
CA ILE A 35 8.30 -12.08 6.79
C ILE A 35 9.67 -12.35 6.17
N ARG A 36 10.03 -11.65 5.09
CA ARG A 36 11.30 -11.90 4.39
C ARG A 36 12.53 -11.31 5.09
N ASN A 37 12.38 -10.14 5.70
CA ASN A 37 13.53 -9.31 6.07
C ASN A 37 13.62 -9.00 7.56
N LYS A 38 12.53 -9.19 8.30
CA LYS A 38 12.42 -8.72 9.70
C LYS A 38 11.90 -9.78 10.66
N ALA A 39 11.11 -10.74 10.17
CA ALA A 39 10.54 -11.78 11.01
C ALA A 39 11.65 -12.65 11.61
N THR A 40 11.50 -12.91 12.90
CA THR A 40 12.28 -13.86 13.67
C THR A 40 11.54 -15.19 13.75
N LEU A 41 12.18 -16.23 14.31
CA LEU A 41 11.51 -17.53 14.47
C LEU A 41 10.24 -17.42 15.31
N ASP A 42 10.21 -16.55 16.31
CA ASP A 42 9.04 -16.33 17.18
C ASP A 42 7.84 -15.73 16.42
N ASP A 43 8.08 -14.98 15.34
CA ASP A 43 7.04 -14.39 14.49
C ASP A 43 6.41 -15.40 13.50
N LEU A 44 7.03 -16.58 13.34
CA LEU A 44 6.60 -17.64 12.40
C LEU A 44 5.90 -18.82 13.11
N LEU A 45 5.81 -18.77 14.44
CA LEU A 45 5.12 -19.75 15.29
C LEU A 45 3.64 -19.43 15.42
#